data_AF-A0A7J4V1U6-F1
#
_entry.id   AF-A0A7J4V1U6-F1
#
_cell.length_a   1.000
_cell.length_b   1.000
_cell.length_c   1.000
_cell.angle_alpha   90.00
_cell.angle_beta   90.00
_cell.angle_gamma   90.00
#
_symmetry.space_group_name_H-M   'P 1'
#
loop_
_entity.id
_entity.type
_entity.pdbx_description
1 polymer ?
#
loop_
_entity_poly.entity_id
_entity_poly.type
_entity_poly.pdbx_seq_one_letter_code
_entity_poly.pdbx_strand_id
1 'polypeptide(L)'
;MTVVGELQCRKGFEFVFTGPLAECRECKVRNVCFHLEENRRYRVVDVRDVRHECKVHEDGVRVVEVERILTKAALPARAALEGSVITYEGSDCDSVGCQY
;
A
#
# COMPACT_ATOMS: atom_id res chain seq x y z
N MET A 1 -10.42 -7.05 1.23
CA MET A 1 -9.81 -8.01 0.28
C MET A 1 -9.33 -7.25 -0.94
N THR A 2 -8.24 -7.67 -1.56
CA THR A 2 -7.66 -7.05 -2.76
C THR A 2 -6.85 -8.10 -3.55
N VAL A 3 -6.10 -7.69 -4.58
CA VAL A 3 -5.16 -8.56 -5.30
C VAL A 3 -3.73 -8.01 -5.22
N VAL A 4 -2.74 -8.90 -5.14
CA VAL A 4 -1.30 -8.57 -5.10
C VAL A 4 -0.58 -9.47 -6.10
N GLY A 5 0.55 -9.02 -6.67
CA GLY A 5 1.36 -9.83 -7.59
C GLY A 5 1.70 -11.20 -7.02
N GLU A 6 1.64 -12.25 -7.84
CA GLU A 6 1.84 -13.65 -7.42
C GLU A 6 3.18 -13.84 -6.69
N LEU A 7 4.26 -13.19 -7.15
CA LEU A 7 5.59 -13.29 -6.52
C LEU A 7 5.67 -12.61 -5.14
N GLN A 8 4.68 -11.80 -4.78
CA GLN A 8 4.64 -11.00 -3.56
C GLN A 8 3.55 -11.47 -2.58
N CYS A 9 2.63 -12.34 -3.01
CA CYS A 9 1.45 -12.75 -2.24
C CYS A 9 1.79 -13.74 -1.11
N ARG A 10 2.43 -13.25 -0.04
CA ARG A 10 2.73 -14.01 1.17
C ARG A 10 2.22 -13.32 2.43
N LYS A 11 1.82 -14.11 3.43
CA LYS A 11 1.43 -13.59 4.75
C LYS A 11 2.55 -12.73 5.33
N GLY A 12 2.18 -11.59 5.91
CA GLY A 12 3.10 -10.61 6.47
C GLY A 12 3.76 -9.68 5.46
N PHE A 13 3.53 -9.85 4.16
CA PHE A 13 4.02 -8.90 3.15
C PHE A 13 3.36 -7.53 3.35
N GLU A 14 4.17 -6.47 3.44
CA GLU A 14 3.71 -5.09 3.55
C GLU A 14 3.98 -4.32 2.27
N PHE A 15 3.02 -3.49 1.87
CA PHE A 15 3.15 -2.66 0.67
C PHE A 15 2.41 -1.33 0.82
N VAL A 16 2.74 -0.37 -0.04
CA VAL A 16 2.00 0.88 -0.20
C VAL A 16 1.18 0.79 -1.47
N PHE A 17 -0.10 1.11 -1.40
CA PHE A 17 -0.93 1.18 -2.60
C PHE A 17 -0.77 2.55 -3.26
N THR A 18 -0.30 2.58 -4.51
CA THR A 18 0.02 3.82 -5.25
C THR A 18 -1.03 4.17 -6.32
N GLY A 19 -2.15 3.46 -6.37
CA GLY A 19 -3.20 3.71 -7.35
C GLY A 19 -3.01 2.97 -8.69
N PRO A 20 -3.88 3.24 -9.67
CA PRO A 20 -3.91 2.55 -10.96
C PRO A 20 -2.82 3.02 -11.94
N LEU A 21 -2.42 2.14 -12.85
CA LEU A 21 -1.51 2.43 -13.96
C LEU A 21 -2.25 2.53 -15.31
N ALA A 22 -1.58 3.03 -16.36
CA ALA A 22 -2.18 3.19 -17.68
C ALA A 22 -2.65 1.85 -18.28
N GLU A 23 -1.90 0.77 -18.02
CA GLU A 23 -2.15 -0.61 -18.43
C GLU A 23 -3.44 -1.17 -17.81
N CYS A 24 -3.95 -0.54 -16.74
CA CYS A 24 -5.13 -0.99 -16.02
C CYS A 24 -6.46 -0.52 -16.62
N ARG A 25 -6.45 0.34 -17.65
CA ARG A 25 -7.67 0.93 -18.26
C ARG A 25 -8.72 -0.12 -18.63
N GLU A 26 -8.28 -1.27 -19.16
CA GLU A 26 -9.12 -2.37 -19.62
C GLU A 26 -9.10 -3.59 -18.67
N CYS A 27 -8.62 -3.42 -17.43
CA CYS A 27 -8.48 -4.53 -16.49
C CYS A 27 -9.84 -5.01 -15.95
N LYS A 28 -10.12 -6.31 -16.11
CA LYS A 28 -11.38 -6.95 -15.67
C LYS A 28 -11.55 -7.00 -14.15
N VAL A 29 -10.45 -7.01 -13.39
CA VAL A 29 -10.47 -7.11 -11.91
C VAL A 29 -10.14 -5.78 -11.21
N ARG A 30 -10.19 -4.66 -11.96
CA ARG A 30 -9.83 -3.32 -11.46
C ARG A 30 -10.54 -2.92 -10.17
N ASN A 31 -11.81 -3.28 -10.02
CA ASN A 31 -12.61 -2.87 -8.86
C ASN A 31 -12.09 -3.49 -7.55
N VAL A 32 -11.55 -4.72 -7.61
CA VAL A 32 -10.96 -5.41 -6.45
C VAL A 32 -9.50 -4.96 -6.26
N CYS A 33 -8.79 -4.71 -7.36
CA CYS A 33 -7.42 -4.21 -7.33
C CYS A 33 -7.30 -2.81 -6.72
N PHE A 34 -8.31 -1.95 -6.93
CA PHE A 34 -8.30 -0.54 -6.49
C PHE A 34 -9.23 -0.28 -5.30
N HIS A 35 -9.53 -1.33 -4.52
CA HIS A 35 -10.35 -1.20 -3.32
C HIS A 35 -9.61 -0.51 -2.15
N LEU A 36 -8.33 -0.18 -2.32
CA LEU A 36 -7.48 0.40 -1.29
C LEU A 36 -7.37 1.92 -1.42
N GLU A 37 -7.12 2.59 -0.30
CA GLU A 37 -6.80 4.02 -0.29
C GLU A 37 -5.36 4.23 -0.79
N GLU A 38 -5.18 5.18 -1.71
CA GLU A 38 -3.86 5.56 -2.21
C GLU A 38 -2.97 6.12 -1.10
N ASN A 39 -1.66 5.89 -1.22
CA ASN A 39 -0.62 6.32 -0.29
C ASN A 39 -0.81 5.79 1.15
N ARG A 40 -1.53 4.66 1.30
CA ARG A 40 -1.67 3.93 2.57
C ARG A 40 -0.89 2.62 2.55
N ARG A 41 -0.40 2.25 3.74
CA ARG A 41 0.31 0.99 3.98
C ARG A 41 -0.68 -0.11 4.34
N TYR A 42 -0.46 -1.28 3.77
CA TYR A 42 -1.24 -2.48 4.01
C TYR A 42 -0.34 -3.67 4.30
N ARG A 43 -0.85 -4.63 5.07
CA ARG A 43 -0.21 -5.92 5.32
C ARG A 43 -1.12 -7.06 4.88
N VAL A 44 -0.56 -8.05 4.20
CA VAL A 44 -1.25 -9.30 3.85
C VAL A 44 -1.44 -10.16 5.09
N VAL A 45 -2.70 -10.43 5.45
CA VAL A 45 -3.07 -11.29 6.58
C VAL A 45 -3.43 -12.71 6.13
N ASP A 46 -3.95 -12.85 4.90
CA ASP A 46 -4.26 -14.15 4.32
C ASP A 46 -4.16 -14.15 2.79
N VAL A 47 -3.92 -15.33 2.22
CA VAL A 47 -3.73 -15.54 0.79
C VAL A 47 -4.72 -16.58 0.31
N ARG A 48 -5.56 -16.21 -0.65
CA ARG A 48 -6.58 -17.11 -1.20
C ARG A 48 -6.07 -17.81 -2.45
N ASP A 49 -6.56 -19.01 -2.73
CA ASP A 49 -6.20 -19.76 -3.94
C ASP A 49 -7.06 -19.33 -5.15
N VAL A 50 -7.07 -18.02 -5.41
CA VAL A 50 -7.76 -17.41 -6.56
C VAL A 50 -6.79 -16.51 -7.27
N ARG A 51 -6.55 -16.78 -8.56
CA ARG A 51 -5.59 -16.09 -9.41
C ARG A 51 -6.28 -15.37 -10.56
N HIS A 52 -5.71 -14.26 -10.99
CA HIS A 52 -6.12 -13.50 -12.15
C HIS A 52 -4.90 -13.06 -12.96
N GLU A 53 -5.05 -13.02 -14.28
CA GLU A 53 -4.03 -12.46 -15.16
C GLU A 53 -3.89 -10.95 -14.93
N CYS A 54 -2.65 -10.46 -14.96
CA CYS A 54 -2.34 -9.04 -14.88
C CYS A 54 -1.20 -8.70 -15.83
N LYS A 55 -1.32 -7.60 -16.57
CA LYS A 55 -0.29 -7.15 -17.53
C LYS A 55 0.92 -6.48 -16.87
N VAL A 56 0.79 -6.11 -15.59
CA VAL A 56 1.81 -5.36 -14.84
C VAL A 56 2.66 -6.30 -13.98
N HIS A 57 2.04 -7.31 -13.37
CA HIS A 57 2.71 -8.24 -12.48
C HIS A 57 3.05 -9.54 -13.22
N GLU A 58 4.31 -9.95 -13.12
CA GLU A 58 4.76 -11.28 -13.54
C GLU A 58 3.97 -12.37 -12.81
N ASP A 59 3.61 -13.43 -13.54
CA ASP A 59 2.73 -14.53 -13.10
C ASP A 59 1.31 -14.10 -12.67
N GLY A 60 0.92 -12.86 -12.97
CA GLY A 60 -0.39 -12.31 -12.64
C GLY A 60 -0.51 -11.91 -11.18
N VAL A 61 -1.73 -11.97 -10.66
CA VAL A 61 -2.07 -11.53 -9.30
C VAL A 61 -2.92 -12.57 -8.59
N ARG A 62 -2.81 -12.58 -7.27
CA ARG A 62 -3.58 -13.45 -6.37
C ARG A 62 -4.44 -12.63 -5.43
N VAL A 63 -5.64 -13.15 -5.14
CA VAL A 63 -6.54 -12.55 -4.16
C VAL A 63 -5.99 -12.73 -2.75
N VAL A 64 -5.91 -11.62 -2.01
CA VAL A 64 -5.41 -11.58 -0.63
C VAL A 64 -6.34 -10.81 0.29
N GLU A 65 -6.32 -11.17 1.56
CA GLU A 65 -6.85 -10.36 2.64
C GLU A 65 -5.75 -9.46 3.18
N VAL A 66 -6.09 -8.19 3.37
CA VAL A 66 -5.16 -7.17 3.84
C VAL A 66 -5.78 -6.36 4.96
N GLU A 67 -4.95 -5.94 5.89
CA GLU A 67 -5.28 -4.94 6.92
C GLU A 67 -4.50 -3.65 6.65
N ARG A 68 -5.08 -2.50 7.00
CA ARG A 68 -4.37 -1.22 6.98
C ARG A 68 -3.44 -1.16 8.19
N ILE A 69 -2.20 -0.76 7.98
CA ILE A 69 -1.21 -0.60 9.04
C ILE A 69 -0.80 0.87 9.19
N LEU A 70 -0.30 1.21 10.38
CA LEU A 70 0.14 2.58 10.68
C LEU A 70 1.43 2.90 9.92
N THR A 71 1.48 4.11 9.37
CA THR A 71 2.71 4.69 8.83
C THR A 71 3.43 5.41 9.95
N LYS A 72 4.69 5.04 10.21
CA LYS A 72 5.55 5.80 11.12
C LYS A 72 5.92 7.14 10.47
N ALA A 73 5.79 8.21 11.22
CA ALA A 73 6.18 9.55 10.80
C ALA A 73 7.01 10.21 11.90
N ALA A 74 8.01 11.00 11.50
CA ALA A 74 8.78 11.83 12.44
C ALA A 74 7.99 13.10 12.77
N LEU A 75 7.93 13.48 14.03
CA LEU A 75 7.24 14.69 14.49
C LEU A 75 8.12 15.45 15.49
N PRO A 76 7.96 16.78 15.61
CA PRO A 76 8.66 17.55 16.63
C PRO A 76 8.31 17.03 18.03
N ALA A 77 9.31 16.86 18.90
CA ALA A 77 9.11 16.32 20.26
C ALA A 77 8.06 17.10 21.06
N ARG A 78 7.99 18.43 20.87
CA ARG A 78 6.98 19.29 21.50
C ARG A 78 5.52 18.96 21.13
N ALA A 79 5.31 18.29 20.00
CA ALA A 79 4.01 17.84 19.52
C ALA A 79 3.73 16.36 19.86
N ALA A 80 4.70 15.64 20.43
CA ALA A 80 4.59 14.23 20.79
C ALA A 80 3.97 14.04 22.19
N LEU A 81 2.77 14.61 22.39
CA LEU A 81 2.01 14.49 23.64
C LEU A 81 1.01 13.33 23.54
N GLU A 82 1.03 12.42 24.52
CA GLU A 82 0.12 11.27 24.54
C GLU A 82 -1.35 11.73 24.58
N GLY A 83 -2.18 11.11 23.75
CA GLY A 83 -3.60 11.48 23.61
C GLY A 83 -3.86 12.76 22.79
N SER A 84 -2.84 13.44 22.28
CA SER A 84 -3.05 14.60 21.40
C SER A 84 -3.42 14.19 19.98
N VAL A 85 -4.27 15.01 19.34
CA VAL A 85 -4.50 14.97 17.89
C VAL A 85 -3.63 16.03 17.26
N ILE A 86 -2.80 15.63 16.29
CA ILE A 86 -1.89 16.53 15.59
C ILE A 86 -2.23 16.57 14.10
N THR A 87 -2.02 17.72 13.48
CA THR A 87 -1.92 17.83 12.03
C THR A 87 -0.46 17.58 11.66
N TYR A 88 -0.20 16.57 10.82
CA TYR A 88 1.15 16.32 10.33
C TYR A 88 1.53 17.38 9.31
N GLU A 89 2.50 18.23 9.66
CA GLU A 89 3.12 19.18 8.74
C GLU A 89 4.44 18.55 8.26
N GLY A 90 4.50 18.19 6.97
CA GLY A 90 5.73 17.71 6.36
C GLY A 90 6.80 18.80 6.40
N SER A 91 8.07 18.41 6.55
CA SER A 91 9.19 19.32 6.42
C SER A 91 9.38 19.70 4.95
N ASP A 92 9.55 20.99 4.67
CA ASP A 92 9.92 21.51 3.35
C ASP A 92 11.42 21.21 3.08
N CYS A 93 11.70 19.95 2.76
CA CYS A 93 13.04 19.44 2.55
C CYS A 93 13.25 19.14 1.06
N ASP A 94 14.02 19.98 0.39
CA ASP A 94 14.36 19.84 -1.03
C ASP A 94 15.45 18.78 -1.31
N SER A 95 15.94 18.11 -0.27
CA SER A 95 17.02 17.12 -0.38
C SER A 95 16.48 15.76 -0.83
N VAL A 96 16.22 15.63 -2.13
CA VAL A 96 15.84 14.36 -2.75
C VAL A 96 16.94 13.33 -2.55
N GLY A 97 16.61 12.16 -1.98
CA GLY A 97 17.56 11.09 -1.71
C GLY A 97 18.42 11.29 -0.46
N CYS A 98 18.01 12.18 0.46
CA CYS A 98 18.68 12.32 1.76
C CYS A 98 18.79 10.96 2.46
N GLN A 99 20.00 10.61 2.87
CA GLN A 99 20.26 9.36 3.62
C GLN A 99 19.85 9.45 5.09
N TYR A 100 19.41 10.63 5.53
CA TYR A 100 19.12 10.97 6.92
C TYR A 100 17.81 11.76 7.02
#